data_AF-A0A117MFV8-F1
#
_entry.id   AF-A0A117MFV8-F1
#
_cell.length_a   1.000
_cell.length_b   1.000
_cell.length_c   1.000
_cell.angle_alpha   90.00
_cell.angle_beta   90.00
_cell.angle_gamma   90.00
#
_symmetry.space_group_name_H-M   'P 1'
#
loop_
_entity.id
_entity.type
_entity.pdbx_description
1 polymer ?
#
loop_
_entity_poly.entity_id
_entity_poly.type
_entity_poly.pdbx_seq_one_letter_code
_entity_poly.pdbx_strand_id
1 'polypeptide(L)'
;MKITDASIHPYPVGDSTLARMALEAAGLGFDSIVAIGDVGHRPSGPEVLRGAVISAASQKEVIRQVREPTLRRADVVYVNAGDISFNRAIVTLKGVHVVRSIHAARRNAFDHVAARSAAEHNVAVDISMAPIIQLRGTKRQRALQRYTDILSLQRRYGFPLTISSGARSILEQRSVRDVRGLCALFGMTGEEVSEALSSIDRITRPDQPVKVVR
;
A
#
# COMPACT_ATOMS: atom_id res chain seq x y z
N MET A 1 14.54 -0.76 10.41
CA MET A 1 13.46 -0.69 9.39
C MET A 1 12.50 0.40 9.80
N LYS A 2 12.12 1.28 8.86
CA LYS A 2 11.16 2.36 9.13
C LYS A 2 9.74 1.81 9.19
N ILE A 3 8.92 2.35 10.08
CA ILE A 3 7.48 2.12 10.14
C ILE A 3 6.80 3.16 9.25
N THR A 4 6.10 2.70 8.22
CA THR A 4 5.50 3.55 7.18
C THR A 4 3.98 3.43 7.16
N ASP A 5 3.28 4.57 7.16
CA ASP A 5 1.88 4.60 6.69
C ASP A 5 1.91 4.60 5.16
N ALA A 6 1.52 3.47 4.56
CA ALA A 6 1.70 3.25 3.14
C ALA A 6 0.78 4.09 2.25
N SER A 7 -0.20 4.83 2.77
CA SER A 7 -0.91 5.82 1.93
C SER A 7 -1.75 6.79 2.76
N ILE A 8 -1.51 8.09 2.58
CA ILE A 8 -2.38 9.19 3.00
C ILE A 8 -2.75 10.07 1.80
N HIS A 9 -3.83 10.83 1.92
CA HIS A 9 -4.38 11.67 0.86
C HIS A 9 -4.52 13.11 1.39
N PRO A 10 -3.46 13.91 1.36
CA PRO A 10 -3.50 15.30 1.83
C PRO A 10 -4.37 16.19 0.93
N TYR A 11 -4.62 17.42 1.37
CA TYR A 11 -5.22 18.49 0.57
C TYR A 11 -4.52 18.64 -0.79
N PRO A 12 -5.25 18.80 -1.92
CA PRO A 12 -6.70 19.08 -2.01
C PRO A 12 -7.60 17.84 -2.07
N VAL A 13 -7.03 16.62 -2.10
CA VAL A 13 -7.83 15.38 -2.17
C VAL A 13 -8.46 15.05 -0.80
N GLY A 14 -7.75 15.40 0.27
CA GLY A 14 -8.25 15.41 1.65
C GLY A 14 -8.50 16.82 2.19
N ASP A 15 -8.83 16.90 3.47
CA ASP A 15 -9.12 18.17 4.17
C ASP A 15 -7.93 18.71 4.99
N SER A 16 -6.90 17.89 5.18
CA SER A 16 -5.75 18.20 6.02
C SER A 16 -4.50 18.41 5.18
N THR A 17 -3.69 19.40 5.55
CA THR A 17 -2.42 19.66 4.86
C THR A 17 -1.42 18.53 5.11
N LEU A 18 -0.51 18.31 4.16
CA LEU A 18 0.58 17.33 4.30
C LEU A 18 1.38 17.56 5.59
N ALA A 19 1.67 18.80 5.94
CA ALA A 19 2.39 19.15 7.17
C ALA A 19 1.65 18.69 8.44
N ARG A 20 0.33 18.88 8.51
CA ARG A 20 -0.47 18.44 9.66
C ARG A 20 -0.55 16.92 9.73
N MET A 21 -0.75 16.25 8.60
CA MET A 21 -0.80 14.79 8.56
C MET A 21 0.54 14.15 8.91
N ALA A 22 1.66 14.76 8.52
CA ALA A 22 3.01 14.31 8.89
C ALA A 22 3.28 14.47 10.38
N LEU A 23 2.92 15.63 10.96
CA LEU A 23 3.04 15.86 12.40
C LEU A 23 2.22 14.85 13.22
N GLU A 24 0.97 14.61 12.79
CA GLU A 24 0.09 13.62 13.42
C GLU A 24 0.67 12.21 13.29
N ALA A 25 1.15 11.82 12.11
CA ALA A 25 1.75 10.50 11.89
C ALA A 25 2.94 10.22 12.82
N ALA A 26 3.80 11.22 13.06
CA ALA A 26 4.90 11.10 14.01
C ALA A 26 4.39 10.83 15.45
N GLY A 27 3.37 11.57 15.90
CA GLY A 27 2.73 11.33 17.20
C GLY A 27 2.07 9.96 17.32
N LEU A 28 1.66 9.37 16.18
CA LEU A 28 1.03 8.05 16.07
C LEU A 28 2.04 6.89 15.95
N GLY A 29 3.34 7.20 15.90
CA GLY A 29 4.44 6.23 15.90
C GLY A 29 4.96 5.82 14.52
N PHE A 30 4.70 6.62 13.47
CA PHE A 30 5.25 6.38 12.14
C PHE A 30 6.53 7.18 11.89
N ASP A 31 7.54 6.52 11.31
CA ASP A 31 8.79 7.14 10.89
C ASP A 31 8.70 7.78 9.49
N SER A 32 7.72 7.33 8.70
CA SER A 32 7.53 7.76 7.32
C SER A 32 6.07 7.61 6.88
N ILE A 33 5.70 8.36 5.83
CA ILE A 33 4.37 8.30 5.22
C ILE A 33 4.50 8.36 3.70
N VAL A 34 3.59 7.69 2.99
CA VAL A 34 3.43 7.87 1.54
C VAL A 34 2.26 8.78 1.27
N ALA A 35 2.53 9.97 0.74
CA ALA A 35 1.49 10.94 0.38
C ALA A 35 1.12 10.80 -1.10
N ILE A 36 -0.15 10.48 -1.35
CA ILE A 36 -0.69 10.32 -2.70
C ILE A 36 -0.92 11.69 -3.35
N GLY A 37 -0.36 11.89 -4.54
CA GLY A 37 -0.53 13.12 -5.33
C GLY A 37 0.75 13.94 -5.40
N ASP A 38 0.61 15.22 -5.77
CA ASP A 38 1.75 16.12 -5.83
C ASP A 38 2.07 16.65 -4.43
N VAL A 39 3.15 16.13 -3.87
CA VAL A 39 3.72 16.62 -2.62
C VAL A 39 4.56 17.84 -2.95
N GLY A 40 4.06 19.03 -2.61
CA GLY A 40 4.78 20.29 -2.77
C GLY A 40 5.97 20.36 -1.81
N HIS A 41 5.91 21.27 -0.85
CA HIS A 41 6.94 21.35 0.18
C HIS A 41 6.87 20.15 1.14
N ARG A 42 8.02 19.49 1.38
CA ARG A 42 8.14 18.41 2.37
C ARG A 42 8.27 19.02 3.77
N PRO A 43 7.34 18.71 4.69
CA PRO A 43 7.39 19.24 6.04
C PRO A 43 8.55 18.61 6.84
N SER A 44 8.95 19.28 7.92
CA SER A 44 9.79 18.67 8.96
C SER A 44 9.03 17.56 9.70
N GLY A 45 9.71 16.47 10.06
CA GLY A 45 9.11 15.36 10.79
C GLY A 45 9.38 14.01 10.10
N PRO A 46 8.39 13.12 9.97
CA PRO A 46 8.58 11.82 9.35
C PRO A 46 8.94 11.96 7.86
N GLU A 47 9.68 10.99 7.32
CA GLU A 47 10.04 10.99 5.90
C GLU A 47 8.78 10.93 5.04
N VAL A 48 8.66 11.84 4.07
CA VAL A 48 7.53 11.86 3.13
C VAL A 48 7.97 11.31 1.78
N LEU A 49 7.35 10.21 1.39
CA LEU A 49 7.47 9.60 0.06
C LEU A 49 6.31 10.04 -0.82
N ARG A 50 6.58 10.27 -2.11
CA ARG A 50 5.57 10.61 -3.12
C ARG A 50 4.93 9.35 -3.67
N GLY A 51 3.62 9.22 -3.48
CA GLY A 51 2.83 8.13 -4.06
C GLY A 51 2.05 8.56 -5.30
N ALA A 52 1.98 7.70 -6.31
CA ALA A 52 1.10 7.86 -7.47
C ALA A 52 0.17 6.66 -7.62
N VAL A 53 -1.09 6.91 -7.98
CA VAL A 53 -2.11 5.86 -8.14
C VAL A 53 -2.57 5.81 -9.58
N ILE A 54 -2.45 4.64 -10.18
CA ILE A 54 -2.97 4.33 -11.52
C ILE A 54 -4.32 3.65 -11.38
N SER A 55 -5.32 4.22 -12.04
CA SER A 55 -6.60 3.57 -12.33
C SER A 55 -6.67 3.37 -13.83
N ALA A 56 -6.70 2.12 -14.27
CA ALA A 56 -6.64 1.74 -15.68
C ALA A 56 -7.55 0.55 -15.94
N ALA A 57 -8.12 0.47 -17.14
CA ALA A 57 -8.95 -0.65 -17.55
C ALA A 57 -8.12 -1.78 -18.21
N SER A 58 -6.87 -1.52 -18.59
CA SER A 58 -6.01 -2.48 -19.27
C SER A 58 -4.54 -2.38 -18.87
N GLN A 59 -3.80 -3.49 -19.02
CA GLN A 59 -2.36 -3.52 -18.78
C GLN A 59 -1.60 -2.51 -19.65
N LYS A 60 -2.04 -2.32 -20.90
CA LYS A 60 -1.44 -1.36 -21.84
C LYS A 60 -1.50 0.07 -21.33
N GLU A 61 -2.61 0.45 -20.71
CA GLU A 61 -2.77 1.77 -20.08
C GLU A 61 -1.86 1.93 -18.86
N VAL A 62 -1.70 0.90 -18.03
CA VAL A 62 -0.75 0.93 -16.91
C VAL A 62 0.67 1.14 -17.41
N ILE A 63 1.09 0.40 -18.44
CA ILE A 63 2.43 0.54 -19.06
C ILE A 63 2.64 1.97 -19.58
N ARG A 64 1.61 2.57 -20.19
CA ARG A 64 1.68 3.96 -20.66
C ARG A 64 1.86 4.93 -19.48
N GLN A 65 1.03 4.82 -18.46
CA GLN A 65 1.03 5.73 -17.31
C GLN A 65 2.32 5.64 -16.48
N VAL A 66 2.85 4.44 -16.24
CA VAL A 66 4.13 4.26 -15.51
C VAL A 66 5.29 4.99 -16.21
N ARG A 67 5.21 5.19 -17.53
CA ARG A 67 6.24 5.89 -18.31
C ARG A 67 6.09 7.41 -18.29
N GLU A 68 4.97 7.95 -17.83
CA GLU A 68 4.71 9.38 -17.80
C GLU A 68 5.68 10.11 -16.86
N PRO A 69 6.19 11.29 -17.23
CA PRO A 69 7.20 12.00 -16.44
C PRO A 69 6.78 12.31 -14.99
N THR A 70 5.49 12.54 -14.77
CA THR A 70 4.90 12.81 -13.46
C THR A 70 4.95 11.58 -12.55
N LEU A 71 4.62 10.40 -13.07
CA LEU A 71 4.66 9.14 -12.33
C LEU A 71 6.09 8.64 -12.11
N ARG A 72 7.02 8.94 -13.02
CA ARG A 72 8.46 8.63 -12.83
C ARG A 72 9.10 9.36 -11.64
N ARG A 73 8.48 10.43 -11.15
CA ARG A 73 8.90 11.15 -9.93
C ARG A 73 8.30 10.56 -8.65
N ALA A 74 7.38 9.60 -8.76
CA ALA A 74 6.81 8.94 -7.61
C ALA A 74 7.83 7.96 -7.01
N ASP A 75 7.96 8.01 -5.70
CA ASP A 75 8.76 7.05 -4.92
C ASP A 75 8.02 5.70 -4.87
N VAL A 76 6.69 5.72 -4.83
CA VAL A 76 5.83 4.52 -4.82
C VAL A 76 4.70 4.63 -5.83
N VAL A 77 4.48 3.57 -6.59
CA VAL A 77 3.43 3.50 -7.64
C VAL A 77 2.45 2.40 -7.29
N TYR A 78 1.19 2.81 -7.11
CA TYR A 78 0.07 1.94 -6.80
C TYR A 78 -0.76 1.72 -8.07
N VAL A 79 -1.31 0.52 -8.21
CA VAL A 79 -2.33 0.22 -9.23
C VAL A 79 -3.58 -0.31 -8.53
N ASN A 80 -4.74 0.25 -8.85
CA ASN A 80 -6.01 -0.27 -8.33
C ASN A 80 -6.26 -1.68 -8.88
N ALA A 81 -6.59 -2.61 -8.00
CA ALA A 81 -6.91 -3.98 -8.37
C ALA A 81 -8.11 -4.02 -9.34
N GLY A 82 -7.96 -4.79 -10.42
CA GLY A 82 -8.99 -5.05 -11.41
C GLY A 82 -9.52 -6.49 -11.30
N ASP A 83 -9.84 -7.09 -12.45
CA ASP A 83 -10.19 -8.51 -12.52
C ASP A 83 -8.96 -9.42 -12.42
N ILE A 84 -9.19 -10.74 -12.46
CA ILE A 84 -8.14 -11.75 -12.31
C ILE A 84 -7.05 -11.65 -13.39
N SER A 85 -7.43 -11.45 -14.65
CA SER A 85 -6.48 -11.32 -15.76
C SER A 85 -5.64 -10.06 -15.62
N PHE A 86 -6.28 -8.95 -15.27
CA PHE A 86 -5.62 -7.67 -15.04
C PHE A 86 -4.62 -7.76 -13.88
N ASN A 87 -5.04 -8.32 -12.74
CA ASN A 87 -4.19 -8.42 -11.55
C ASN A 87 -2.95 -9.30 -11.79
N ARG A 88 -3.10 -10.45 -12.47
CA ARG A 88 -1.96 -11.28 -12.88
C ARG A 88 -0.98 -10.53 -13.79
N ALA A 89 -1.50 -9.67 -14.66
CA ALA A 89 -0.70 -8.94 -15.63
C ALA A 89 0.04 -7.73 -15.02
N ILE A 90 -0.52 -7.05 -14.02
CA ILE A 90 0.11 -5.86 -13.41
C ILE A 90 1.22 -6.20 -12.40
N VAL A 91 1.14 -7.35 -11.72
CA VAL A 91 2.15 -7.76 -10.73
C VAL A 91 3.49 -8.14 -11.35
N THR A 92 3.56 -8.29 -12.67
CA THR A 92 4.80 -8.55 -13.41
C THR A 92 5.40 -7.27 -14.03
N LEU A 93 4.69 -6.14 -13.95
CA LEU A 93 5.12 -4.90 -14.60
C LEU A 93 6.20 -4.19 -13.78
N LYS A 94 7.33 -3.92 -14.43
CA LYS A 94 8.35 -3.02 -13.88
C LYS A 94 7.77 -1.62 -13.64
N GLY A 95 8.07 -1.05 -12.48
CA GLY A 95 7.59 0.27 -12.06
C GLY A 95 6.23 0.26 -11.38
N VAL A 96 5.58 -0.90 -11.22
CA VAL A 96 4.46 -1.10 -10.29
C VAL A 96 5.02 -1.62 -8.97
N HIS A 97 4.66 -0.98 -7.86
CA HIS A 97 5.18 -1.33 -6.54
C HIS A 97 4.10 -2.01 -5.68
N VAL A 98 2.85 -1.55 -5.77
CA VAL A 98 1.77 -1.98 -4.89
C VAL A 98 0.46 -2.15 -5.66
N VAL A 99 -0.22 -3.28 -5.48
CA VAL A 99 -1.63 -3.47 -5.87
C VAL A 99 -2.52 -3.04 -4.71
N ARG A 100 -3.40 -2.08 -4.92
CA ARG A 100 -4.29 -1.53 -3.87
C ARG A 100 -5.78 -1.76 -4.16
N SER A 101 -6.62 -1.39 -3.19
CA SER A 101 -8.09 -1.45 -3.32
C SER A 101 -8.64 -2.87 -3.52
N ILE A 102 -7.90 -3.89 -3.07
CA ILE A 102 -8.27 -5.29 -3.25
C ILE A 102 -9.60 -5.68 -2.57
N HIS A 103 -9.96 -4.98 -1.49
CA HIS A 103 -11.25 -5.13 -0.81
C HIS A 103 -12.46 -4.78 -1.70
N ALA A 104 -12.27 -3.92 -2.70
CA ALA A 104 -13.30 -3.48 -3.64
C ALA A 104 -13.37 -4.37 -4.89
N ALA A 105 -12.32 -5.17 -5.16
CA ALA A 105 -12.28 -6.07 -6.29
C ALA A 105 -13.27 -7.25 -6.11
N ARG A 106 -13.56 -7.93 -7.23
CA ARG A 106 -14.39 -9.14 -7.21
C ARG A 106 -13.75 -10.23 -6.33
N ARG A 107 -14.59 -11.14 -5.82
CA ARG A 107 -14.08 -12.34 -5.11
C ARG A 107 -13.07 -13.06 -6.01
N ASN A 108 -11.96 -13.48 -5.43
CA ASN A 108 -10.88 -14.20 -6.13
C ASN A 108 -10.24 -13.40 -7.28
N ALA A 109 -10.33 -12.07 -7.27
CA ALA A 109 -9.65 -11.24 -8.27
C ALA A 109 -8.12 -11.29 -8.14
N PHE A 110 -7.59 -11.69 -6.98
CA PHE A 110 -6.18 -11.97 -6.77
C PHE A 110 -6.04 -13.43 -6.35
N ASP A 111 -5.44 -14.23 -7.22
CA ASP A 111 -5.41 -15.68 -7.10
C ASP A 111 -3.98 -16.19 -6.89
N HIS A 112 -3.81 -17.50 -6.84
CA HIS A 112 -2.51 -18.13 -6.62
C HIS A 112 -1.46 -17.79 -7.70
N VAL A 113 -1.88 -17.55 -8.94
CA VAL A 113 -0.98 -17.13 -10.02
C VAL A 113 -0.48 -15.72 -9.75
N ALA A 114 -1.40 -14.77 -9.48
CA ALA A 114 -1.02 -13.41 -9.13
C ALA A 114 -0.15 -13.35 -7.86
N ALA A 115 -0.45 -14.18 -6.85
CA ALA A 115 0.31 -14.26 -5.61
C ALA A 115 1.75 -14.76 -5.82
N ARG A 116 1.94 -15.81 -6.63
CA ARG A 116 3.27 -16.30 -6.97
C ARG A 116 4.05 -15.24 -7.73
N SER A 117 3.44 -14.64 -8.76
CA SER A 117 4.12 -13.61 -9.55
C SER A 117 4.44 -12.35 -8.73
N ALA A 118 3.57 -11.95 -7.80
CA ALA A 118 3.83 -10.84 -6.89
C ALA A 118 5.05 -11.11 -5.99
N ALA A 119 5.23 -12.34 -5.52
CA ALA A 119 6.41 -12.73 -4.75
C ALA A 119 7.69 -12.70 -5.61
N GLU A 120 7.62 -13.26 -6.83
CA GLU A 120 8.74 -13.28 -7.77
C GLU A 120 9.21 -11.87 -8.19
N HIS A 121 8.27 -10.92 -8.31
CA HIS A 121 8.55 -9.56 -8.79
C HIS A 121 8.60 -8.52 -7.67
N ASN A 122 8.50 -8.95 -6.40
CA ASN A 122 8.48 -8.09 -5.22
C ASN A 122 7.41 -6.98 -5.28
N VAL A 123 6.22 -7.31 -5.79
CA VAL A 123 5.07 -6.38 -5.85
C VAL A 123 4.18 -6.63 -4.63
N ALA A 124 3.94 -5.57 -3.84
CA ALA A 124 3.11 -5.67 -2.66
C ALA A 124 1.61 -5.70 -2.95
N VAL A 125 0.84 -6.20 -1.98
CA VAL A 125 -0.61 -5.97 -1.90
C VAL A 125 -0.93 -5.12 -0.68
N ASP A 126 -1.71 -4.06 -0.89
CA ASP A 126 -2.08 -3.12 0.16
C ASP A 126 -3.30 -3.57 0.97
N ILE A 127 -3.14 -3.53 2.30
CA ILE A 127 -4.19 -3.69 3.29
C ILE A 127 -4.56 -2.29 3.81
N SER A 128 -5.63 -1.73 3.26
CA SER A 128 -6.11 -0.41 3.67
C SER A 128 -7.01 -0.49 4.90
N MET A 129 -6.81 0.42 5.86
CA MET A 129 -7.65 0.55 7.07
C MET A 129 -8.95 1.29 6.79
N ALA A 130 -8.99 2.17 5.77
CA ALA A 130 -10.17 2.97 5.44
C ALA A 130 -11.46 2.13 5.28
N PRO A 131 -11.48 0.98 4.58
CA PRO A 131 -12.67 0.13 4.47
C PRO A 131 -13.14 -0.45 5.80
N ILE A 132 -12.22 -0.74 6.72
CA ILE A 132 -12.54 -1.28 8.05
C ILE A 132 -13.21 -0.17 8.89
N ILE A 133 -12.66 1.04 8.84
CA ILE A 133 -13.11 2.17 9.66
C ILE A 133 -14.39 2.81 9.09
N GLN A 134 -14.47 3.01 7.78
CA GLN A 134 -15.51 3.81 7.12
C GLN A 134 -16.72 2.98 6.65
N LEU A 135 -16.52 1.74 6.18
CA LEU A 135 -17.66 0.92 5.73
C LEU A 135 -18.46 0.35 6.91
N ARG A 136 -19.67 -0.12 6.64
CA ARG A 136 -20.59 -0.73 7.62
C ARG A 136 -21.23 -2.00 7.03
N GLY A 137 -21.77 -2.84 7.90
CA GLY A 137 -22.52 -4.05 7.53
C GLY A 137 -21.77 -4.97 6.56
N THR A 138 -22.49 -5.46 5.55
CA THR A 138 -22.00 -6.43 4.58
C THR A 138 -20.79 -5.95 3.78
N LYS A 139 -20.66 -4.63 3.54
CA LYS A 139 -19.50 -4.06 2.85
C LYS A 139 -18.22 -4.20 3.69
N ARG A 140 -18.30 -3.93 5.00
CA ARG A 140 -17.16 -4.12 5.93
C ARG A 140 -16.81 -5.60 6.08
N GLN A 141 -17.82 -6.46 6.25
CA GLN A 141 -17.62 -7.92 6.34
C GLN A 141 -16.91 -8.45 5.09
N ARG A 142 -17.30 -7.99 3.91
CA ARG A 142 -16.65 -8.36 2.64
C ARG A 142 -15.18 -7.89 2.61
N ALA A 143 -14.88 -6.68 3.06
CA ALA A 143 -13.52 -6.18 3.10
C ALA A 143 -12.63 -7.03 4.03
N LEU A 144 -13.11 -7.34 5.24
CA LEU A 144 -12.40 -8.22 6.19
C LEU A 144 -12.16 -9.61 5.59
N GLN A 145 -13.18 -10.21 4.96
CA GLN A 145 -13.03 -11.50 4.30
C GLN A 145 -11.97 -11.45 3.17
N ARG A 146 -11.94 -10.37 2.38
CA ARG A 146 -10.90 -10.20 1.34
C ARG A 146 -9.51 -10.11 1.93
N TYR A 147 -9.34 -9.45 3.07
CA TYR A 147 -8.05 -9.39 3.76
C TYR A 147 -7.64 -10.76 4.32
N THR A 148 -8.57 -11.55 4.85
CA THR A 148 -8.31 -12.96 5.22
C THR A 148 -7.91 -13.81 4.02
N ASP A 149 -8.57 -13.65 2.87
CA ASP A 149 -8.24 -14.35 1.63
C ASP A 149 -6.80 -14.00 1.16
N ILE A 150 -6.44 -12.70 1.20
CA ILE A 150 -5.09 -12.21 0.84
C ILE A 150 -4.03 -12.69 1.83
N LEU A 151 -4.30 -12.65 3.14
CA LEU A 151 -3.38 -13.14 4.16
C LEU A 151 -3.07 -14.63 3.98
N SER A 152 -4.07 -15.43 3.61
CA SER A 152 -3.90 -16.85 3.32
C SER A 152 -2.97 -17.09 2.11
N LEU A 153 -3.09 -16.25 1.07
CA LEU A 153 -2.18 -16.30 -0.07
C LEU A 153 -0.77 -15.82 0.30
N GLN A 154 -0.66 -14.75 1.09
CA GLN A 154 0.64 -14.22 1.50
C GLN A 154 1.43 -15.25 2.31
N ARG A 155 0.80 -15.91 3.29
CA ARG A 155 1.45 -16.98 4.06
C ARG A 155 1.97 -18.14 3.21
N ARG A 156 1.33 -18.39 2.06
CA ARG A 156 1.71 -19.47 1.15
C ARG A 156 2.80 -19.07 0.16
N TYR A 157 2.78 -17.83 -0.32
CA TYR A 157 3.62 -17.39 -1.45
C TYR A 157 4.69 -16.36 -1.08
N GLY A 158 4.58 -15.68 0.07
CA GLY A 158 5.59 -14.78 0.58
C GLY A 158 5.71 -13.44 -0.15
N PHE A 159 4.66 -12.96 -0.83
CA PHE A 159 4.68 -11.61 -1.40
C PHE A 159 4.55 -10.54 -0.31
N PRO A 160 5.10 -9.33 -0.50
CA PRO A 160 5.04 -8.29 0.53
C PRO A 160 3.59 -7.79 0.75
N LEU A 161 3.27 -7.42 1.98
CA LEU A 161 2.08 -6.62 2.29
C LEU A 161 2.48 -5.21 2.67
N THR A 162 1.63 -4.24 2.36
CA THR A 162 1.70 -2.89 2.95
C THR A 162 0.45 -2.63 3.78
N ILE A 163 0.54 -1.76 4.78
CA ILE A 163 -0.62 -1.28 5.53
C ILE A 163 -0.75 0.23 5.34
N SER A 164 -1.91 0.67 4.89
CA SER A 164 -2.22 2.08 4.66
C SER A 164 -3.39 2.54 5.51
N SER A 165 -3.33 3.75 6.06
CA SER A 165 -4.51 4.37 6.67
C SER A 165 -5.56 4.70 5.60
N GLY A 166 -5.10 5.17 4.43
CA GLY A 166 -5.98 5.77 3.42
C GLY A 166 -6.60 7.09 3.89
N ALA A 167 -6.04 7.69 4.95
CA ALA A 167 -6.60 8.86 5.60
C ALA A 167 -6.66 10.05 4.65
N ARG A 168 -7.78 10.78 4.65
CA ARG A 168 -7.99 12.07 4.00
C ARG A 168 -7.97 13.23 4.99
N SER A 169 -7.92 12.92 6.27
CA SER A 169 -7.88 13.86 7.39
C SER A 169 -7.00 13.33 8.50
N ILE A 170 -6.46 14.20 9.34
CA ILE A 170 -5.79 13.79 10.59
C ILE A 170 -6.70 12.94 11.49
N LEU A 171 -8.01 13.15 11.44
CA LEU A 171 -9.00 12.41 12.25
C LEU A 171 -9.16 10.94 11.83
N GLU A 172 -8.71 10.61 10.63
CA GLU A 172 -8.77 9.25 10.07
C GLU A 172 -7.47 8.46 10.31
N GLN A 173 -6.39 9.12 10.74
CA GLN A 173 -5.14 8.44 11.07
C GLN A 173 -5.29 7.62 12.36
N ARG A 174 -4.53 6.54 12.46
CA ARG A 174 -4.57 5.60 13.60
C ARG A 174 -3.17 5.27 14.03
N SER A 175 -2.98 5.06 15.34
CA SER A 175 -1.66 4.73 15.87
C SER A 175 -1.20 3.36 15.36
N VAL A 176 0.11 3.11 15.37
CA VAL A 176 0.66 1.77 15.07
C VAL A 176 0.01 0.69 15.95
N ARG A 177 -0.31 1.03 17.21
CA ARG A 177 -1.03 0.15 18.14
C ARG A 177 -2.45 -0.15 17.66
N ASP A 178 -3.19 0.86 17.22
CA ASP A 178 -4.56 0.68 16.71
C ASP A 178 -4.56 -0.10 15.40
N VAL A 179 -3.61 0.17 14.50
CA VAL A 179 -3.42 -0.58 13.26
C VAL A 179 -3.22 -2.05 13.57
N ARG A 180 -2.35 -2.39 14.54
CA ARG A 180 -2.17 -3.78 14.98
C ARG A 180 -3.47 -4.41 15.48
N GLY A 181 -4.26 -3.69 16.27
CA GLY A 181 -5.56 -4.17 16.75
C GLY A 181 -6.57 -4.39 15.62
N LEU A 182 -6.63 -3.49 14.64
CA LEU A 182 -7.49 -3.62 13.47
C LEU A 182 -7.07 -4.78 12.57
N CYS A 183 -5.77 -4.98 12.37
CA CYS A 183 -5.21 -6.08 11.58
C CYS A 183 -5.49 -7.46 12.21
N ALA A 184 -5.54 -7.54 13.53
CA ALA A 184 -5.91 -8.77 14.23
C ALA A 184 -7.34 -9.25 13.91
N LEU A 185 -8.26 -8.34 13.52
CA LEU A 185 -9.65 -8.69 13.20
C LEU A 185 -9.80 -9.67 12.02
N PHE A 186 -8.81 -9.72 11.13
CA PHE A 186 -8.78 -10.64 9.99
C PHE A 186 -7.60 -11.62 10.05
N GLY A 187 -6.95 -11.72 11.21
CA GLY A 187 -6.02 -12.79 11.55
C GLY A 187 -4.53 -12.50 11.37
N MET A 188 -4.12 -11.24 11.19
CA MET A 188 -2.70 -10.89 11.18
C MET A 188 -2.08 -10.99 12.58
N THR A 189 -0.86 -11.53 12.64
CA THR A 189 -0.02 -11.52 13.84
C THR A 189 0.68 -10.18 14.03
N GLY A 190 1.26 -9.96 15.22
CA GLY A 190 2.07 -8.75 15.47
C GLY A 190 3.28 -8.67 14.55
N GLU A 191 3.93 -9.80 14.27
CA GLU A 191 5.10 -9.89 13.39
C GLU A 191 4.72 -9.57 11.94
N GLU A 192 3.62 -10.13 11.43
CA GLU A 192 3.10 -9.83 10.08
C GLU A 192 2.75 -8.35 9.92
N VAL A 193 2.23 -7.70 10.98
CA VAL A 193 1.95 -6.25 10.97
C VAL A 193 3.24 -5.44 10.94
N SER A 194 4.22 -5.77 11.79
CA SER A 194 5.52 -5.09 11.80
C SER A 194 6.26 -5.24 10.47
N GLU A 195 6.20 -6.43 9.86
CA GLU A 195 6.73 -6.69 8.54
C GLU A 195 6.00 -5.86 7.47
N ALA A 196 4.66 -5.83 7.47
CA ALA A 196 3.91 -5.09 6.47
C ALA A 196 4.10 -3.57 6.56
N LEU A 197 4.19 -3.02 7.79
CA LEU A 197 4.45 -1.61 8.04
C LEU A 197 5.83 -1.15 7.55
N SER A 198 6.76 -2.07 7.38
CA SER A 198 8.14 -1.77 6.97
C SER A 198 8.44 -2.13 5.51
N SER A 199 7.48 -2.70 4.80
CA SER A 199 7.64 -3.14 3.42
C SER A 199 7.93 -2.02 2.43
N ILE A 200 7.45 -0.80 2.67
CA ILE A 200 7.68 0.32 1.74
C ILE A 200 9.18 0.60 1.58
N ASP A 201 9.93 0.58 2.69
CA ASP A 201 11.38 0.78 2.66
C ASP A 201 12.08 -0.31 1.80
N ARG A 202 11.68 -1.58 1.97
CA ARG A 202 12.22 -2.72 1.18
C ARG A 202 11.86 -2.67 -0.30
N ILE A 203 10.64 -2.23 -0.64
CA ILE A 203 10.16 -2.20 -2.03
C ILE A 203 10.80 -1.03 -2.80
N THR A 204 11.00 0.10 -2.13
CA THR A 204 11.60 1.31 -2.74
C THR A 204 13.13 1.28 -2.74
N ARG A 205 13.73 0.58 -1.78
CA ARG A 205 15.18 0.38 -1.65
C ARG A 205 15.48 -1.11 -1.61
N PRO A 206 15.33 -1.84 -2.72
CA PRO A 206 15.68 -3.25 -2.76
C PRO A 206 17.15 -3.41 -2.41
N ASP A 207 17.47 -4.42 -1.59
CA ASP A 207 18.85 -4.75 -1.23
C ASP A 207 19.67 -4.89 -2.51
N GLN A 208 20.68 -4.04 -2.67
CA GLN A 208 21.64 -4.23 -3.75
C GLN A 208 22.37 -5.55 -3.49
N PRO A 209 22.60 -6.40 -4.50
CA PRO A 209 23.45 -7.56 -4.31
C PRO A 209 24.80 -7.07 -3.79
N VAL A 210 25.24 -7.65 -2.66
CA VAL A 210 26.52 -7.34 -2.03
C VAL A 210 27.61 -7.42 -3.11
N LYS A 211 28.18 -6.28 -3.49
CA LYS A 211 29.32 -6.26 -4.41
C LYS A 211 30.49 -6.89 -3.66
N VAL A 212 30.84 -8.12 -4.00
CA VAL A 212 32.11 -8.72 -3.60
C VAL A 212 33.20 -7.87 -4.23
N VAL A 213 33.85 -7.03 -3.42
CA VAL A 213 35.04 -6.28 -3.85
C VAL A 213 36.14 -7.33 -4.04
N ARG A 214 36.60 -7.49 -5.28
CA ARG A 214 37.78 -8.28 -5.62
C ARG A 214 39.02 -7.40 -5.51
#